data_AF-A0A7C8E727-F1
#
_entry.id   AF-A0A7C8E727-F1
#
_cell.length_a   1.000
_cell.length_b   1.000
_cell.length_c   1.000
_cell.angle_alpha   90.00
_cell.angle_beta   90.00
_cell.angle_gamma   90.00
#
_symmetry.space_group_name_H-M   'P 1'
#
loop_
_entity.id
_entity.type
_entity.pdbx_description
1 polymer ?
#
loop_
_entity_poly.entity_id
_entity_poly.type
_entity_poly.pdbx_seq_one_letter_code
_entity_poly.pdbx_strand_id
1 'polypeptide(L)' 'QKAESEGINITVKMRYGDPEEEVLSEMKEFHYDIVIMGGKLLKGWKERFESFNLSERVLKKSPLPVLIVRQS' A
#
# COMPACT_ATOMS: atom_id res chain seq x y z
N GLN A 1 -15.06 1.78 9.58
CA GLN A 1 -15.89 2.14 10.75
C GLN A 1 -15.22 3.20 11.63
N LYS A 2 -14.00 3.04 12.18
CA LYS A 2 -13.40 4.07 13.07
C LYS A 2 -13.08 5.43 12.40
N ALA A 3 -12.81 5.47 11.09
CA ALA A 3 -12.50 6.72 10.39
C ALA A 3 -13.75 7.55 10.04
N GLU A 4 -14.89 6.91 9.75
CA GLU A 4 -16.16 7.60 9.45
C GLU A 4 -16.67 8.37 10.67
N SER A 5 -16.52 7.80 11.87
CA SER A 5 -16.92 8.43 13.13
C SER A 5 -16.10 9.68 13.49
N GLU A 6 -14.96 9.89 12.83
CA GLU A 6 -14.07 11.05 13.03
C GLU A 6 -14.32 12.15 11.99
N GLY A 7 -15.38 12.06 11.18
CA GLY A 7 -15.72 13.06 10.16
C GLY A 7 -14.83 13.03 8.92
N ILE A 8 -14.11 11.93 8.69
CA ILE A 8 -13.24 11.75 7.53
C ILE A 8 -14.08 11.29 6.34
N ASN A 9 -13.94 11.96 5.18
CA ASN A 9 -14.55 11.51 3.93
C ASN A 9 -13.89 10.21 3.45
N ILE A 10 -14.66 9.12 3.40
CA ILE A 10 -14.17 7.80 2.99
C ILE A 10 -14.74 7.42 1.63
N THR A 11 -13.87 6.95 0.75
CA THR A 11 -14.27 6.24 -0.47
C THR A 11 -13.64 4.86 -0.45
N VAL A 12 -14.47 3.81 -0.49
CA VAL A 12 -14.00 2.42 -0.57
C VAL A 12 -14.05 1.95 -2.01
N LYS A 13 -12.92 1.47 -2.53
CA LYS A 13 -12.79 0.92 -3.89
C LYS A 13 -12.39 -0.55 -3.79
N MET A 14 -13.18 -1.44 -4.40
CA MET A 14 -12.79 -2.84 -4.59
C MET A 14 -12.20 -3.04 -5.99
N ARG A 15 -11.20 -3.91 -6.08
CA ARG A 15 -10.47 -4.26 -7.31
C ARG A 15 -10.32 -5.79 -7.38
N TYR A 16 -10.23 -6.32 -8.58
CA TYR A 16 -10.07 -7.75 -8.84
C TYR A 16 -8.96 -7.96 -9.85
N GLY A 17 -7.89 -8.64 -9.45
CA GLY A 17 -6.70 -8.83 -10.27
C GLY A 17 -5.48 -9.13 -9.40
N ASP A 18 -4.30 -8.97 -9.99
CA ASP A 18 -3.06 -9.01 -9.21
C ASP A 18 -2.99 -7.77 -8.30
N PRO A 19 -2.81 -7.93 -6.98
CA PRO A 19 -2.83 -6.80 -6.05
C PRO A 19 -1.79 -5.71 -6.34
N GLU A 20 -0.62 -6.08 -6.87
CA GLU A 20 0.43 -5.10 -7.19
C GLU A 20 0.05 -4.27 -8.41
N GLU A 21 -0.44 -4.92 -9.46
CA GLU A 21 -0.89 -4.23 -10.68
C GLU A 21 -2.06 -3.30 -10.38
N GLU A 22 -3.06 -3.77 -9.64
CA GLU A 22 -4.24 -2.98 -9.30
C GLU A 22 -3.90 -1.76 -8.44
N VAL A 23 -3.02 -1.91 -7.44
CA VAL A 23 -2.57 -0.79 -6.60
C VAL A 23 -1.76 0.22 -7.44
N LEU A 24 -0.83 -0.25 -8.26
CA LEU A 24 -0.02 0.65 -9.08
C LEU A 24 -0.83 1.35 -10.17
N SER A 25 -1.86 0.73 -10.73
CA SER A 25 -2.77 1.39 -11.69
C SER A 25 -3.58 2.47 -11.00
N GLU A 26 -4.17 2.16 -9.84
CA GLU A 26 -4.94 3.11 -9.03
C GLU A 26 -4.10 4.35 -8.65
N MET A 27 -2.83 4.15 -8.30
CA MET A 27 -1.89 5.23 -7.97
C MET A 27 -1.52 6.11 -9.17
N LYS A 28 -1.62 5.60 -10.40
CA LYS A 28 -1.33 6.35 -11.63
C LYS A 28 -2.57 7.07 -12.17
N GLU A 29 -3.74 6.47 -12.01
CA GLU A 29 -5.01 6.99 -12.53
C GLU A 29 -5.51 8.19 -11.73
N PHE A 30 -5.17 8.26 -10.44
CA PHE A 30 -5.66 9.30 -9.54
C PHE A 30 -4.51 10.08 -8.88
N HIS A 31 -4.76 11.36 -8.63
CA HIS A 31 -3.80 12.25 -7.97
C HIS A 31 -3.93 12.12 -6.44
N TYR A 32 -3.38 11.04 -5.88
CA TYR A 32 -3.19 10.93 -4.44
C TYR A 32 -1.89 11.63 -4.02
N ASP A 33 -1.90 12.29 -2.86
CA ASP A 33 -0.68 12.93 -2.34
C ASP A 33 0.28 11.93 -1.66
N ILE A 34 -0.29 10.86 -1.09
CA ILE A 34 0.44 9.84 -0.34
C ILE A 34 -0.29 8.51 -0.37
N VAL A 35 0.49 7.41 -0.35
CA VAL A 35 -0.03 6.06 -0.14
C VAL A 35 0.41 5.53 1.22
N ILE A 36 -0.56 5.09 2.00
CA ILE A 36 -0.34 4.50 3.33
C ILE A 36 -0.64 3.01 3.25
N MET A 37 0.33 2.18 3.62
CA MET A 37 0.18 0.73 3.61
C MET A 37 0.66 0.12 4.90
N GLY A 38 -0.06 -0.90 5.37
CA GLY A 38 0.48 -1.82 6.36
C GLY A 38 1.57 -2.68 5.72
N GLY A 39 2.65 -2.96 6.46
CA GLY A 39 3.69 -3.84 5.95
C GLY A 39 4.67 -4.28 7.03
N LYS A 40 5.19 -5.50 6.87
CA LYS A 40 6.39 -5.93 7.60
C LYS A 40 7.60 -5.62 6.72
N LEU A 41 8.46 -4.67 7.13
CA LEU A 41 9.77 -4.55 6.48
C LEU A 41 10.62 -5.73 6.91
N LEU A 42 10.83 -6.66 5.99
CA LEU A 42 11.67 -7.83 6.16
C LEU A 42 13.12 -7.38 6.38
N LYS A 43 13.67 -7.65 7.56
CA LYS A 43 14.98 -7.12 7.98
C LYS A 43 16.11 -8.11 7.67
N GLY A 44 15.81 -9.38 7.36
CA GLY A 44 16.80 -10.42 7.08
C GLY A 44 17.03 -10.72 5.58
N TRP A 45 18.23 -11.17 5.22
CA TRP A 45 18.57 -11.61 3.85
C TRP A 45 17.70 -12.78 3.39
N LYS A 46 17.31 -13.70 4.29
CA LYS A 46 16.42 -14.83 3.99
C LYS A 46 14.98 -14.40 3.70
N GLU A 47 14.51 -13.36 4.37
CA GLU A 47 13.13 -12.86 4.26
C GLU A 47 12.95 -12.02 2.97
N ARG A 48 14.01 -11.35 2.49
CA ARG A 48 14.01 -10.64 1.19
C ARG A 48 13.73 -11.53 -0.03
N PHE A 49 13.96 -12.84 0.09
CA PHE A 49 13.67 -13.81 -0.97
C PHE A 49 12.21 -14.30 -0.96
N GLU A 50 11.42 -13.96 0.06
CA GLU A 50 10.00 -14.31 0.06
C GLU A 50 9.22 -13.34 -0.83
N SER A 51 8.80 -13.88 -1.98
CA SER A 51 8.03 -13.31 -3.09
C SER A 51 6.67 -12.68 -2.72
N PHE A 52 6.37 -12.40 -1.45
CA PHE A 52 5.04 -11.98 -0.99
C PHE A 52 4.95 -10.55 -0.42
N ASN A 53 6.04 -9.77 -0.40
CA ASN A 53 6.01 -8.43 0.17
C ASN A 53 5.46 -7.36 -0.79
N LEU A 54 4.13 -7.29 -0.94
CA LEU A 54 3.42 -6.26 -1.72
C LEU A 54 3.87 -4.84 -1.33
N SER A 55 4.03 -4.56 -0.03
CA SER A 55 4.42 -3.23 0.45
C SER A 55 5.80 -2.78 -0.03
N GLU A 56 6.76 -3.71 -0.17
CA GLU A 56 8.09 -3.42 -0.71
C GLU A 56 8.05 -3.23 -2.22
N ARG A 57 7.25 -4.02 -2.94
CA ARG A 57 7.12 -3.91 -4.39
C ARG A 57 6.44 -2.60 -4.78
N VAL A 58 5.39 -2.20 -4.07
CA VAL A 58 4.75 -0.90 -4.22
C VAL A 58 5.75 0.21 -3.89
N LEU A 59 6.47 0.15 -2.77
CA LEU A 59 7.48 1.15 -2.41
C LEU A 59 8.53 1.35 -3.53
N LYS A 60 8.98 0.26 -4.17
CA LYS A 60 9.99 0.31 -5.25
C LYS A 60 9.46 0.90 -6.56
N LYS A 61 8.17 0.74 -6.85
CA LYS A 61 7.55 1.12 -8.14
C LYS A 61 6.64 2.35 -8.05
N SER A 62 6.39 2.83 -6.84
CA SER A 62 5.46 3.92 -6.58
C SER A 62 5.93 5.23 -7.23
N PRO A 63 5.07 5.92 -8.00
CA PRO A 63 5.33 7.30 -8.41
C PRO A 63 5.06 8.32 -7.29
N LEU A 64 4.51 7.88 -6.15
CA LEU A 64 4.08 8.72 -5.03
C LEU A 64 4.89 8.44 -3.75
N PRO A 65 4.92 9.36 -2.77
CA PRO A 65 5.39 9.07 -1.43
C PRO A 65 4.62 7.89 -0.81
N VAL A 66 5.35 6.95 -0.20
CA VAL A 66 4.76 5.76 0.46
C VAL A 66 5.13 5.73 1.94
N LEU A 67 4.13 5.68 2.82
CA LEU A 67 4.29 5.50 4.26
C LEU A 67 3.93 4.06 4.64
N ILE A 68 4.93 3.30 5.10
CA ILE A 68 4.73 1.95 5.62
C ILE A 68 4.51 2.00 7.13
N VAL A 69 3.29 1.65 7.56
CA VAL A 69 2.92 1.56 8.97
C VAL A 69 3.22 0.16 9.48
N ARG A 70 3.94 0.08 10.60
CA ARG A 70 4.31 -1.18 11.26
C ARG A 70 3.51 -1.29 12.55
N GLN A 71 2.98 -2.48 12.83
CA GLN A 71 2.50 -2.79 14.18
C GLN A 71 3.71 -3.11 15.06
N SER A 72 3.73 -2.48 16.24
CA SER A 72 4.67 -2.75 17.33
C SER A 72 4.37 -4.09 17.99
#